data_AF-A0AAE0WJ80-F1
#
_entry.id   AF-A0AAE0WJ80-F1
#
_cell.length_a   1.000
_cell.length_b   1.000
_cell.length_c   1.000
_cell.angle_alpha   90.00
_cell.angle_beta   90.00
_cell.angle_gamma   90.00
#
_symmetry.space_group_name_H-M   'P 1'
#
loop_
_entity.id
_entity.type
_entity.pdbx_description
1 polymer ?
#
loop_
_entity_poly.entity_id
_entity_poly.type
_entity_poly.pdbx_seq_one_letter_code
_entity_poly.pdbx_strand_id
1 'polypeptide(L)'
;MVWQHGDGAPGNENEVIACRLERADLAATSSYKCLSYVWGSQDDRVPILLDGKDHGVTRNLHAALHMLRRTDDVARIWIDALCIDQDDDGEKREQVAMMGDIFRSAEEVIVWLGEPASRVSRGMDMHMILERCMTSLAENAHFHELPFGSHCMSRRCPAAHDQSSDATCAWAELLAVLRSWFESTWFERTWTVQEIVLPRKATLMLGSLKLPWSTVTKGFGNLREHMSSCCTECVYGLPGEDPRHVYRMTSNVIDFVAAKNKLDQGQHLIEPLLQFNWKKATDPRDKIYGLLGLQSGRRPTPVMPDYAASLQDIFTSLATDVIKTQDWLVPLCLDLRQELKGLPSWVPDWTLTATNPVFYSISRFTWTWSYSAADELEGNITIDGDNVLNVSGIRVDDFSEIGEAYEMMKDCADQLAVFQSWKTMTDLDNRGEDEYISGGTLEQAFWRTMFADRFHQDQKPRQLKADDVTALYSFLEETEDRLKKYGNDALICLNDATSSHIIAVLDRRLFRTRKGWLGVCPKMAAAGDEVHVLGDCPVPVVLRRVDAEDGEREEYRVLGHCYVHGIMEGEASELGIGVQRIRIV
;
A
#
# COMPACT_ATOMS: atom_id res chain seq x y z
N MET A 1 8.93 31.34 1.35
CA MET A 1 10.13 31.89 0.68
C MET A 1 9.72 32.68 -0.55
N VAL A 2 10.38 33.81 -0.83
CA VAL A 2 10.18 34.65 -2.03
C VAL A 2 11.54 34.85 -2.71
N TRP A 3 11.58 34.86 -4.05
CA TRP A 3 12.81 35.12 -4.79
C TRP A 3 13.27 36.57 -4.65
N GLN A 4 14.58 36.79 -4.51
CA GLN A 4 15.19 38.11 -4.65
C GLN A 4 15.73 38.24 -6.07
N HIS A 5 14.91 38.77 -6.98
CA HIS A 5 15.40 39.14 -8.30
C HIS A 5 16.21 40.44 -8.18
N GLY A 6 17.46 40.43 -8.65
CA GLY A 6 18.11 41.67 -9.05
C GLY A 6 17.29 42.32 -10.16
N ASP A 7 17.19 43.64 -10.19
CA ASP A 7 16.33 44.40 -11.09
C ASP A 7 16.42 43.93 -12.57
N GLY A 8 15.48 43.07 -12.99
CA GLY A 8 15.19 42.77 -14.40
C GLY A 8 15.51 41.35 -14.91
N ALA A 9 14.44 40.62 -15.24
CA ALA A 9 14.36 39.38 -16.04
C ALA A 9 14.64 38.03 -15.37
N PRO A 10 13.97 36.94 -15.83
CA PRO A 10 14.25 35.57 -15.36
C PRO A 10 15.69 35.14 -15.69
N GLY A 11 16.52 35.19 -14.64
CA GLY A 11 17.63 34.29 -14.28
C GLY A 11 18.67 33.96 -15.35
N ASN A 12 19.78 34.69 -15.33
CA ASN A 12 21.03 34.26 -15.96
C ASN A 12 21.53 32.96 -15.26
N GLU A 13 21.92 31.93 -16.01
CA GLU A 13 22.32 30.61 -15.46
C GLU A 13 23.49 30.69 -14.46
N ASN A 14 24.28 31.76 -14.54
CA ASN A 14 25.45 31.97 -13.70
C ASN A 14 25.17 32.81 -12.43
N GLU A 15 23.96 33.32 -12.24
CA GLU A 15 23.63 34.09 -11.03
C GLU A 15 23.31 33.17 -9.86
N VAL A 16 23.89 33.52 -8.70
CA VAL A 16 23.63 32.84 -7.42
C VAL A 16 22.14 32.92 -7.09
N ILE A 17 21.56 31.81 -6.63
CA ILE A 17 20.17 31.78 -6.20
C ILE A 17 20.04 32.58 -4.90
N ALA A 18 19.18 33.60 -4.89
CA ALA A 18 18.92 34.45 -3.74
C ALA A 18 17.43 34.45 -3.37
N CYS A 19 17.16 34.23 -2.09
CA CYS A 19 15.83 34.02 -1.53
C CYS A 19 15.66 34.78 -0.21
N ARG A 20 14.42 35.13 0.12
CA ARG A 20 14.02 35.74 1.40
C ARG A 20 13.00 34.87 2.12
N LEU A 21 13.10 34.76 3.44
CA LEU A 21 12.04 34.20 4.28
C LEU A 21 11.03 35.28 4.67
N GLU A 22 9.75 34.92 4.61
CA GLU A 22 8.65 35.76 5.05
C GLU A 22 7.79 34.94 6.02
N ARG A 23 7.49 35.52 7.18
CA ARG A 23 6.50 34.95 8.11
C ARG A 23 5.11 35.28 7.56
N ALA A 24 4.25 34.26 7.49
CA ALA A 24 2.91 34.40 6.96
C ALA A 24 1.94 33.56 7.79
N ASP A 25 0.75 34.09 8.05
CA ASP A 25 -0.33 33.34 8.71
C ASP A 25 -1.04 32.50 7.66
N LEU A 26 -1.07 31.18 7.85
CA LEU A 26 -1.67 30.25 6.90
C LEU A 26 -3.12 30.60 6.54
N ALA A 27 -3.90 31.14 7.49
CA ALA A 27 -5.30 31.53 7.28
C ALA A 27 -5.45 32.86 6.51
N ALA A 28 -4.45 33.73 6.56
CA ALA A 28 -4.48 35.07 5.96
C ALA A 28 -3.58 35.23 4.73
N THR A 29 -2.75 34.24 4.42
CA THR A 29 -1.75 34.32 3.35
C THR A 29 -2.41 34.25 1.97
N SER A 30 -2.13 35.24 1.13
CA SER A 30 -2.43 35.19 -0.30
C SER A 30 -1.46 34.23 -1.01
N SER A 31 -2.02 33.29 -1.79
CA SER A 31 -1.41 32.33 -2.73
C SER A 31 0.09 32.00 -2.56
N TYR A 32 0.39 30.73 -2.28
CA TYR A 32 1.75 30.19 -2.32
C TYR A 32 1.73 28.79 -2.94
N LYS A 33 2.87 28.36 -3.49
CA LYS A 33 3.10 26.99 -3.94
C LYS A 33 3.91 26.21 -2.90
N CYS A 34 3.87 24.89 -2.91
CA CYS A 34 4.82 24.07 -2.14
C CYS A 34 5.75 23.30 -3.09
N LEU A 35 6.98 23.06 -2.64
CA LEU A 35 7.87 22.08 -3.26
C LEU A 35 7.80 20.76 -2.51
N SER A 36 7.59 19.68 -3.25
CA SER A 36 7.68 18.30 -2.79
C SER A 36 8.85 17.63 -3.51
N TYR A 37 9.86 17.17 -2.78
CA TYR A 37 11.09 16.64 -3.37
C TYR A 37 11.86 15.72 -2.42
N VAL A 38 12.82 14.96 -2.95
CA VAL A 38 13.73 14.16 -2.13
C VAL A 38 14.91 15.01 -1.70
N TRP A 39 15.21 15.07 -0.40
CA TRP A 39 16.29 15.92 0.10
C TRP A 39 17.67 15.57 -0.50
N GLY A 40 17.95 14.30 -0.79
CA GLY A 40 19.23 13.84 -1.31
C GLY A 40 20.32 13.78 -0.23
N SER A 41 21.59 13.66 -0.63
CA SER A 41 22.72 13.56 0.30
C SER A 41 22.95 14.87 1.04
N GLN A 42 23.11 14.79 2.37
CA GLN A 42 23.46 15.93 3.22
C GLN A 42 24.94 16.32 3.13
N ASP A 43 25.78 15.44 2.57
CA ASP A 43 27.22 15.67 2.39
C ASP A 43 27.53 16.51 1.14
N ASP A 44 26.56 16.66 0.23
CA ASP A 44 26.70 17.38 -1.03
C ASP A 44 25.85 18.66 -1.04
N ARG A 45 26.38 19.69 -0.36
CA ARG A 45 25.72 20.99 -0.23
C ARG A 45 26.33 22.04 -1.17
N VAL A 46 25.46 22.87 -1.73
CA VAL A 46 25.77 23.97 -2.64
C VAL A 46 25.23 25.27 -2.02
N PRO A 47 25.99 26.39 -2.06
CA PRO A 47 25.56 27.63 -1.43
C PRO A 47 24.44 28.32 -2.22
N ILE A 48 23.50 28.91 -1.48
CA ILE A 48 22.53 29.92 -1.93
C ILE A 48 22.58 31.11 -0.97
N LEU A 49 21.98 32.24 -1.35
CA LEU A 49 21.79 33.38 -0.45
C LEU A 49 20.38 33.32 0.15
N LEU A 50 20.28 33.14 1.47
CA LEU A 50 19.03 33.18 2.22
C LEU A 50 19.05 34.38 3.16
N ASP A 51 18.13 35.33 2.97
CA ASP A 51 18.11 36.63 3.68
C ASP A 51 19.47 37.37 3.61
N GLY A 52 20.15 37.25 2.45
CA GLY A 52 21.46 37.85 2.20
C GLY A 52 22.65 37.15 2.87
N LYS A 53 22.45 35.98 3.46
CA LYS A 53 23.51 35.17 4.07
C LYS A 53 23.74 33.87 3.30
N ASP A 54 24.98 33.39 3.27
CA ASP A 54 25.30 32.09 2.71
C ASP A 54 24.59 30.97 3.48
N HIS A 55 23.83 30.16 2.75
CA HIS A 55 23.12 29.01 3.28
C HIS A 55 23.34 27.81 2.36
N GLY A 56 23.74 26.66 2.92
CA GLY A 56 24.05 25.46 2.14
C GLY A 56 22.84 24.55 1.99
N VAL A 57 22.35 24.39 0.76
CA VAL A 57 21.27 23.44 0.40
C VAL A 57 21.83 22.22 -0.31
N THR A 58 21.13 21.09 -0.27
CA THR A 58 21.56 19.90 -1.02
C THR A 58 21.57 20.16 -2.53
N ARG A 59 22.40 19.43 -3.27
CA ARG A 59 22.45 19.54 -4.74
C ARG A 59 21.10 19.33 -5.41
N ASN A 60 20.26 18.42 -4.89
CA ASN A 60 18.93 18.19 -5.46
C ASN A 60 18.00 19.38 -5.25
N LEU A 61 18.00 20.01 -4.06
CA LEU A 61 17.23 21.22 -3.82
C LEU A 61 17.75 22.37 -4.70
N HIS A 62 19.07 22.52 -4.83
CA HIS A 62 19.65 23.54 -5.70
C HIS A 62 19.18 23.38 -7.16
N ALA A 63 19.16 22.15 -7.70
CA ALA A 63 18.67 21.86 -9.05
C ALA A 63 17.18 22.22 -9.20
N ALA A 64 16.34 21.84 -8.22
CA ALA A 64 14.93 22.20 -8.20
C ALA A 64 14.72 23.73 -8.21
N LEU A 65 15.41 24.45 -7.32
CA LEU A 65 15.35 25.91 -7.22
C LEU A 65 15.78 26.58 -8.53
N HIS A 66 16.85 26.08 -9.16
CA HIS A 66 17.32 26.59 -10.43
C HIS A 66 16.27 26.42 -11.54
N MET A 67 15.60 25.27 -11.59
CA MET A 67 14.53 25.02 -12.55
C MET A 67 13.31 25.92 -12.30
N LEU A 68 12.89 26.06 -11.05
CA LEU A 68 11.75 26.90 -10.66
C LEU A 68 11.99 28.38 -10.95
N ARG A 69 13.22 28.87 -10.73
CA ARG A 69 13.60 30.27 -11.03
C ARG A 69 13.46 30.63 -12.50
N ARG A 70 13.61 29.67 -13.42
CA ARG A 70 13.40 29.89 -14.87
C ARG A 70 11.94 30.10 -15.25
N THR A 71 11.01 29.93 -14.30
CA THR A 71 9.58 30.03 -14.55
C THR A 71 9.05 31.29 -13.85
N ASP A 72 8.48 32.23 -14.60
CA ASP A 72 7.89 33.48 -14.04
C ASP A 72 6.65 33.23 -13.15
N ASP A 73 6.29 31.97 -12.91
CA ASP A 73 5.04 31.49 -12.33
C ASP A 73 5.15 31.14 -10.83
N VAL A 74 6.28 31.42 -10.18
CA VAL A 74 6.48 31.08 -8.75
C VAL A 74 6.99 32.29 -7.98
N ALA A 75 6.08 33.15 -7.50
CA ALA A 75 6.45 34.30 -6.67
C ALA A 75 6.75 33.91 -5.20
N ARG A 76 5.98 32.97 -4.64
CA ARG A 76 6.12 32.50 -3.27
C ARG A 76 6.01 30.98 -3.21
N ILE A 77 7.01 30.35 -2.60
CA ILE A 77 7.05 28.90 -2.42
C ILE A 77 7.42 28.52 -0.98
N TRP A 78 6.80 27.47 -0.47
CA TRP A 78 7.14 26.84 0.80
C TRP A 78 7.99 25.60 0.53
N ILE A 79 9.10 25.47 1.26
CA ILE A 79 10.07 24.38 1.14
C ILE A 79 10.48 24.02 2.56
N ASP A 80 10.16 22.80 2.99
CA ASP A 80 10.39 22.29 4.35
C ASP A 80 11.82 22.55 4.86
N ALA A 81 12.84 22.21 4.07
CA ALA A 81 14.24 22.36 4.43
C ALA A 81 14.71 23.81 4.61
N LEU A 82 13.93 24.80 4.17
CA LEU A 82 14.24 26.23 4.29
C LEU A 82 13.26 26.99 5.19
N CYS A 83 12.00 26.56 5.26
CA CYS A 83 10.93 27.24 5.98
C CYS A 83 10.69 26.68 7.38
N ILE A 84 11.32 25.55 7.74
CA ILE A 84 11.32 24.98 9.08
C ILE A 84 12.75 25.05 9.61
N ASP A 85 12.94 25.63 10.79
CA ASP A 85 14.21 25.53 11.50
C ASP A 85 14.45 24.06 11.90
N GLN A 86 15.42 23.41 11.26
CA GLN A 86 15.72 22.00 11.47
C GLN A 86 16.46 21.74 12.79
N ASP A 87 17.01 22.79 13.41
CA ASP A 87 17.79 22.72 14.64
C ASP A 87 16.95 23.09 15.88
N ASP A 88 15.71 23.59 15.71
CA ASP A 88 14.75 23.85 16.78
C ASP A 88 13.66 22.76 16.82
N ASP A 89 13.82 21.78 17.72
CA ASP A 89 12.86 20.68 17.90
C ASP A 89 11.44 21.16 18.27
N GLY A 90 11.32 22.30 18.96
CA GLY A 90 10.04 22.89 19.33
C GLY A 90 9.30 23.43 18.12
N GLU A 91 9.98 24.27 17.33
CA GLU A 91 9.42 24.77 16.06
C GLU A 91 9.10 23.62 15.12
N LYS A 92 10.05 22.68 14.94
CA LYS A 92 9.88 21.54 14.05
C LYS A 92 8.65 20.73 14.40
N ARG A 93 8.41 20.48 15.69
CA ARG A 93 7.21 19.76 16.16
C ARG A 93 5.93 20.47 15.72
N GLU A 94 5.85 21.78 15.92
CA GLU A 94 4.69 22.59 15.54
C GLU A 94 4.51 22.63 14.02
N GLN A 95 5.58 22.84 13.25
CA GLN A 95 5.55 22.88 11.79
C GLN A 95 5.13 21.53 11.20
N VAL A 96 5.66 20.42 11.71
CA VAL A 96 5.29 19.07 11.27
C VAL A 96 3.82 18.79 11.54
N ALA A 97 3.28 19.22 12.69
CA ALA A 97 1.87 19.09 12.99
C ALA A 97 0.97 19.88 12.00
N MET A 98 1.48 20.99 11.45
CA MET A 98 0.77 21.84 10.48
C MET A 98 1.01 21.45 9.01
N MET A 99 1.94 20.53 8.70
CA MET A 99 2.29 20.20 7.31
C MET A 99 1.09 19.83 6.45
N GLY A 100 0.13 19.09 7.01
CA GLY A 100 -1.10 18.73 6.29
C GLY A 100 -1.88 19.97 5.83
N ASP A 101 -2.03 20.97 6.69
CA ASP A 101 -2.74 22.21 6.36
C ASP A 101 -1.94 23.08 5.38
N ILE A 102 -0.61 23.07 5.48
CA ILE A 102 0.29 23.77 4.55
C ILE A 102 0.16 23.21 3.13
N PHE A 103 0.19 21.89 2.95
CA PHE A 103 0.00 21.30 1.61
C PHE A 103 -1.43 21.44 1.10
N ARG A 104 -2.44 21.33 1.98
CA ARG A 104 -3.85 21.47 1.61
C ARG A 104 -4.20 22.90 1.15
N SER A 105 -3.59 23.92 1.76
CA SER A 105 -3.88 25.33 1.49
C SER A 105 -3.04 25.91 0.35
N ALA A 106 -2.04 25.18 -0.14
CA ALA A 106 -1.22 25.59 -1.27
C ALA A 106 -2.07 25.75 -2.55
N GLU A 107 -1.75 26.78 -3.34
CA GLU A 107 -2.32 26.97 -4.68
C GLU A 107 -2.00 25.79 -5.59
N GLU A 108 -0.75 25.33 -5.51
CA GLU A 108 -0.22 24.23 -6.30
C GLU A 108 0.97 23.59 -5.57
N VAL A 109 1.06 22.26 -5.63
CA VAL A 109 2.27 21.53 -5.21
C VAL A 109 3.07 21.14 -6.45
N ILE A 110 4.34 21.54 -6.45
CA ILE A 110 5.30 21.12 -7.47
C ILE A 110 6.06 19.91 -6.94
N VAL A 111 5.92 18.76 -7.61
CA VAL A 111 6.67 17.54 -7.30
C VAL A 111 7.91 17.47 -8.16
N TRP A 112 9.09 17.62 -7.56
CA TRP A 112 10.37 17.55 -8.25
C TRP A 112 10.98 16.14 -8.17
N LEU A 113 11.11 15.47 -9.31
CA LEU A 113 11.67 14.12 -9.41
C LEU A 113 13.17 14.09 -9.72
N GLY A 114 13.79 15.25 -10.00
CA GLY A 114 15.20 15.35 -10.40
C GLY A 114 15.38 15.65 -11.88
N GLU A 115 16.62 15.49 -12.35
CA GLU A 115 16.97 15.55 -13.77
C GLU A 115 16.90 14.14 -14.39
N PRO A 116 16.55 14.00 -15.68
CA PRO A 116 16.52 12.71 -16.34
C PRO A 116 17.91 12.04 -16.32
N ALA A 117 17.95 10.73 -16.05
CA ALA A 117 19.17 9.96 -15.82
C ALA A 117 20.14 9.87 -17.03
N SER A 118 19.70 10.22 -18.24
CA SER A 118 20.57 10.38 -19.40
C SER A 118 19.91 11.21 -20.51
N ARG A 119 20.72 11.93 -21.30
CA ARG A 119 20.32 12.40 -22.63
C ARG A 119 20.14 11.16 -23.50
N VAL A 120 18.90 10.73 -23.72
CA VAL A 120 18.61 9.59 -24.58
C VAL A 120 19.21 9.83 -25.98
N SER A 121 19.90 8.83 -26.48
CA SER A 121 21.03 8.91 -27.42
C SER A 121 20.68 9.23 -28.88
N ARG A 122 19.52 9.84 -29.20
CA ARG A 122 19.04 9.90 -30.61
C ARG A 122 18.38 11.20 -31.06
N GLY A 123 18.58 12.33 -30.37
CA GLY A 123 18.10 13.64 -30.86
C GLY A 123 16.58 13.79 -30.90
N MET A 124 15.82 12.85 -30.33
CA MET A 124 14.40 12.98 -30.06
C MET A 124 14.21 13.71 -28.73
N ASP A 125 13.28 14.68 -28.71
CA ASP A 125 12.89 15.37 -27.50
C ASP A 125 11.99 14.44 -26.66
N MET A 126 12.61 13.69 -25.74
CA MET A 126 11.90 12.77 -24.86
C MET A 126 10.85 13.45 -24.00
N HIS A 127 11.00 14.74 -23.68
CA HIS A 127 9.97 15.49 -22.97
C HIS A 127 8.69 15.56 -23.81
N MET A 128 8.81 15.91 -25.09
CA MET A 128 7.69 15.95 -26.02
C MET A 128 7.04 14.57 -26.18
N ILE A 129 7.83 13.50 -26.26
CA ILE A 129 7.30 12.13 -26.40
C ILE A 129 6.50 11.74 -25.16
N LEU A 130 7.07 11.92 -23.96
CA LEU A 130 6.40 11.60 -22.70
C LEU A 130 5.12 12.39 -22.53
N GLU A 131 5.16 13.70 -22.80
CA GLU A 131 4.00 14.57 -22.69
C GLU A 131 2.87 14.10 -23.62
N ARG A 132 3.19 13.79 -24.88
CA ARG A 132 2.19 13.30 -25.84
C ARG A 132 1.64 11.93 -25.45
N CYS A 133 2.50 10.99 -25.05
CA CYS A 133 2.06 9.65 -24.61
C CYS A 133 1.14 9.72 -23.39
N MET A 134 1.53 10.47 -22.35
CA MET A 134 0.72 10.62 -21.14
C MET A 134 -0.59 11.35 -21.41
N THR A 135 -0.59 12.35 -22.29
CA THR A 135 -1.81 13.06 -22.70
C THR A 135 -2.75 12.14 -23.49
N SER A 136 -2.24 11.40 -24.47
CA SER A 136 -3.04 10.44 -25.24
C SER A 136 -3.61 9.34 -24.35
N LEU A 137 -2.82 8.76 -23.43
CA LEU A 137 -3.35 7.82 -22.43
C LEU A 137 -4.44 8.46 -21.58
N ALA A 138 -4.26 9.70 -21.14
CA ALA A 138 -5.28 10.42 -20.36
C ALA A 138 -6.58 10.68 -21.14
N GLU A 139 -6.50 10.75 -22.47
CA GLU A 139 -7.62 10.81 -23.42
C GLU A 139 -8.18 9.43 -23.81
N ASN A 140 -7.77 8.37 -23.08
CA ASN A 140 -8.20 6.99 -23.26
C ASN A 140 -7.76 6.36 -24.61
N ALA A 141 -6.61 6.81 -25.13
CA ALA A 141 -6.02 6.21 -26.30
C ALA A 141 -5.52 4.79 -26.00
N HIS A 142 -5.82 3.86 -26.91
CA HIS A 142 -5.30 2.51 -26.84
C HIS A 142 -3.78 2.48 -27.07
N PHE A 143 -3.11 1.42 -26.62
CA PHE A 143 -1.66 1.25 -26.80
C PHE A 143 -1.19 1.44 -28.26
N HIS A 144 -1.98 1.01 -29.24
CA HIS A 144 -1.63 1.14 -30.65
C HIS A 144 -1.88 2.53 -31.25
N GLU A 145 -2.48 3.45 -30.48
CA GLU A 145 -2.77 4.83 -30.89
C GLU A 145 -1.75 5.82 -30.34
N LEU A 146 -0.90 5.39 -29.40
CA LEU A 146 0.15 6.24 -28.87
C LEU A 146 1.14 6.64 -29.96
N PRO A 147 1.81 7.81 -29.81
CA PRO A 147 2.92 8.16 -30.69
C PRO A 147 3.88 6.96 -30.81
N PHE A 148 4.17 6.52 -32.04
CA PHE A 148 4.98 5.31 -32.35
C PHE A 148 4.29 3.93 -32.11
N GLY A 149 2.98 3.90 -31.85
CA GLY A 149 2.15 2.72 -31.55
C GLY A 149 1.76 1.82 -32.73
N SER A 150 2.39 1.94 -33.90
CA SER A 150 2.01 1.22 -35.12
C SER A 150 2.08 -0.32 -35.04
N HIS A 151 2.51 -0.93 -33.93
CA HIS A 151 2.82 -2.37 -33.87
C HIS A 151 2.24 -3.02 -32.62
N CYS A 152 0.92 -3.15 -32.57
CA CYS A 152 0.32 -4.15 -31.69
C CYS A 152 0.75 -5.56 -32.16
N MET A 153 1.49 -6.29 -31.34
CA MET A 153 1.93 -7.66 -31.65
C MET A 153 0.81 -8.72 -31.50
N SER A 154 -0.40 -8.30 -31.09
CA SER A 154 -1.55 -9.18 -31.05
C SER A 154 -2.01 -9.53 -32.47
N ARG A 155 -2.14 -10.83 -32.76
CA ARG A 155 -2.74 -11.34 -34.01
C ARG A 155 -4.20 -10.89 -34.22
N ARG A 156 -4.85 -10.33 -33.19
CA ARG A 156 -6.23 -9.81 -33.27
C ARG A 156 -6.31 -8.31 -33.54
N CYS A 157 -5.19 -7.59 -33.55
CA CYS A 157 -5.19 -6.15 -33.85
C CYS A 157 -5.07 -5.90 -35.37
N PRO A 158 -5.96 -5.09 -35.97
CA PRO A 158 -5.93 -4.79 -37.41
C PRO A 158 -4.63 -4.13 -37.91
N ALA A 159 -3.82 -3.56 -37.02
CA ALA A 159 -2.61 -2.80 -37.33
C ALA A 159 -1.30 -3.63 -37.28
N ALA A 160 -1.36 -4.94 -37.07
CA ALA A 160 -0.20 -5.80 -36.78
C ALA A 160 0.74 -6.13 -37.99
N HIS A 161 0.97 -5.20 -38.91
CA HIS A 161 1.57 -5.51 -40.22
C HIS A 161 2.92 -4.86 -40.55
N ASP A 162 3.56 -4.14 -39.64
CA ASP A 162 4.89 -3.57 -39.91
C ASP A 162 5.86 -3.91 -38.76
N GLN A 163 7.10 -4.29 -39.10
CA GLN A 163 8.11 -4.83 -38.18
C GLN A 163 9.35 -3.92 -38.19
N SER A 164 9.17 -2.61 -38.09
CA SER A 164 10.29 -1.66 -38.09
C SER A 164 11.03 -1.66 -36.74
N SER A 165 12.37 -1.61 -36.75
CA SER A 165 13.22 -1.60 -35.55
C SER A 165 13.06 -0.34 -34.68
N ASP A 166 12.56 0.75 -35.26
CA ASP A 166 12.56 2.08 -34.64
C ASP A 166 11.41 2.26 -33.64
N ALA A 167 10.25 1.65 -33.88
CA ALA A 167 9.11 1.69 -32.97
C ALA A 167 9.35 0.87 -31.68
N THR A 168 9.97 -0.31 -31.78
CA THR A 168 10.38 -1.12 -30.60
C THR A 168 11.36 -0.36 -29.72
N CYS A 169 12.26 0.45 -30.31
CA CYS A 169 13.18 1.31 -29.55
C CYS A 169 12.44 2.43 -28.80
N ALA A 170 11.47 3.11 -29.42
CA ALA A 170 10.74 4.21 -28.80
C ALA A 170 9.92 3.77 -27.56
N TRP A 171 9.37 2.56 -27.58
CA TRP A 171 8.67 1.99 -26.42
C TRP A 171 9.60 1.61 -25.27
N ALA A 172 10.73 0.98 -25.58
CA ALA A 172 11.76 0.72 -24.58
C ALA A 172 12.26 2.03 -23.95
N GLU A 173 12.38 3.10 -24.73
CA GLU A 173 12.75 4.44 -24.24
C GLU A 173 11.64 5.07 -23.37
N LEU A 174 10.37 4.97 -23.76
CA LEU A 174 9.24 5.43 -22.93
C LEU A 174 9.19 4.70 -21.59
N LEU A 175 9.29 3.37 -21.61
CA LEU A 175 9.30 2.54 -20.41
C LEU A 175 10.54 2.79 -19.56
N ALA A 176 11.70 3.04 -20.15
CA ALA A 176 12.90 3.42 -19.42
C ALA A 176 12.71 4.76 -18.68
N VAL A 177 12.06 5.76 -19.31
CA VAL A 177 11.79 7.03 -18.61
C VAL A 177 10.71 6.88 -17.55
N LEU A 178 9.61 6.19 -17.85
CA LEU A 178 8.60 5.88 -16.83
C LEU A 178 9.24 5.12 -15.67
N ARG A 179 10.09 4.13 -15.95
CA ARG A 179 10.87 3.42 -14.93
C ARG A 179 11.70 4.39 -14.10
N SER A 180 12.42 5.33 -14.72
CA SER A 180 13.19 6.35 -13.99
C SER A 180 12.33 7.24 -13.09
N TRP A 181 11.05 7.47 -13.43
CA TRP A 181 10.12 8.19 -12.56
C TRP A 181 9.78 7.38 -11.32
N PHE A 182 9.45 6.10 -11.49
CA PHE A 182 8.96 5.25 -10.39
C PHE A 182 10.09 4.61 -9.57
N GLU A 183 11.30 4.54 -10.12
CA GLU A 183 12.54 4.30 -9.37
C GLU A 183 12.99 5.54 -8.59
N SER A 184 12.35 6.71 -8.82
CA SER A 184 12.58 7.87 -7.96
C SER A 184 12.18 7.51 -6.53
N THR A 185 13.13 7.70 -5.62
CA THR A 185 12.94 7.55 -4.18
C THR A 185 11.81 8.42 -3.63
N TRP A 186 11.31 9.41 -4.40
CA TRP A 186 10.12 10.18 -4.06
C TRP A 186 8.88 9.29 -3.90
N PHE A 187 8.64 8.35 -4.81
CA PHE A 187 7.48 7.46 -4.75
C PHE A 187 7.54 6.47 -3.58
N GLU A 188 8.72 6.27 -3.00
CA GLU A 188 8.90 5.37 -1.86
C GLU A 188 8.70 6.05 -0.51
N ARG A 189 8.82 7.38 -0.42
CA ARG A 189 8.77 8.11 0.88
C ARG A 189 7.34 8.23 1.41
N THR A 190 7.16 8.09 2.72
CA THR A 190 5.84 8.23 3.36
C THR A 190 5.31 9.67 3.30
N TRP A 191 6.16 10.67 3.52
CA TRP A 191 5.80 12.09 3.51
C TRP A 191 5.12 12.53 2.21
N THR A 192 5.54 11.96 1.08
CA THR A 192 5.04 12.34 -0.25
C THR A 192 3.56 12.04 -0.45
N VAL A 193 2.96 11.18 0.38
CA VAL A 193 1.52 10.91 0.35
C VAL A 193 0.73 12.18 0.68
N GLN A 194 1.02 12.86 1.79
CA GLN A 194 0.30 14.09 2.16
C GLN A 194 0.55 15.18 1.12
N GLU A 195 1.78 15.25 0.63
CA GLU A 195 2.23 16.27 -0.32
C GLU A 195 1.50 16.19 -1.65
N ILE A 196 1.08 14.99 -2.10
CA ILE A 196 0.38 14.79 -3.37
C ILE A 196 -1.13 14.59 -3.25
N VAL A 197 -1.61 14.04 -2.13
CA VAL A 197 -3.04 13.72 -1.93
C VAL A 197 -3.83 14.95 -1.47
N LEU A 198 -3.29 15.74 -0.55
CA LEU A 198 -3.96 16.90 0.04
C LEU A 198 -4.20 18.10 -0.89
N PRO A 199 -3.27 18.50 -1.79
CA PRO A 199 -3.47 19.71 -2.58
C PRO A 199 -4.59 19.56 -3.60
N ARG A 200 -5.19 20.70 -3.99
CA ARG A 200 -6.18 20.76 -5.08
C ARG A 200 -5.55 20.64 -6.46
N LYS A 201 -4.32 21.16 -6.62
CA LYS A 201 -3.55 21.16 -7.86
C LYS A 201 -2.14 20.69 -7.56
N ALA A 202 -1.62 19.79 -8.40
CA ALA A 202 -0.23 19.38 -8.35
C ALA A 202 0.33 19.19 -9.77
N THR A 203 1.62 19.46 -9.91
CA THR A 203 2.36 19.30 -11.17
C THR A 203 3.64 18.52 -10.89
N LEU A 204 3.83 17.43 -11.63
CA LEU A 204 5.02 16.61 -11.59
C LEU A 204 6.06 17.18 -12.55
N MET A 205 7.28 17.36 -12.06
CA MET A 205 8.41 17.94 -12.79
C MET A 205 9.58 16.97 -12.83
N LEU A 206 10.07 16.69 -14.03
CA LEU A 206 11.33 15.98 -14.28
C LEU A 206 12.18 16.85 -15.22
N GLY A 207 13.27 17.43 -14.71
CA GLY A 207 14.00 18.46 -15.44
C GLY A 207 13.05 19.58 -15.87
N SER A 208 13.00 19.87 -17.16
CA SER A 208 12.09 20.88 -17.72
C SER A 208 10.70 20.36 -18.08
N LEU A 209 10.47 19.05 -18.08
CA LEU A 209 9.16 18.47 -18.37
C LEU A 209 8.21 18.75 -17.19
N LYS A 210 7.02 19.25 -17.51
CA LYS A 210 5.94 19.51 -16.54
C LYS A 210 4.70 18.74 -16.95
N LEU A 211 4.18 17.92 -16.06
CA LEU A 211 2.95 17.17 -16.30
C LEU A 211 1.96 17.40 -15.15
N PRO A 212 0.74 17.90 -15.44
CA PRO A 212 -0.31 18.00 -14.44
C PRO A 212 -0.58 16.64 -13.82
N TRP A 213 -0.70 16.58 -12.50
CA TRP A 213 -0.98 15.32 -11.79
C TRP A 213 -2.28 14.66 -12.27
N SER A 214 -3.27 15.45 -12.69
CA SER A 214 -4.51 14.98 -13.29
C SER A 214 -4.32 14.24 -14.63
N THR A 215 -3.34 14.64 -15.44
CA THR A 215 -2.98 13.93 -16.67
C THR A 215 -2.31 12.61 -16.33
N VAL A 216 -1.41 12.62 -15.33
CA VAL A 216 -0.73 11.40 -14.84
C VAL A 216 -1.74 10.39 -14.32
N THR A 217 -2.63 10.78 -13.41
CA THR A 217 -3.61 9.86 -12.79
C THR A 217 -4.59 9.28 -13.80
N LYS A 218 -5.12 10.09 -14.73
CA LYS A 218 -5.97 9.60 -15.83
C LYS A 218 -5.23 8.65 -16.75
N GLY A 219 -4.02 9.02 -17.19
CA GLY A 219 -3.22 8.19 -18.09
C GLY A 219 -2.91 6.83 -17.49
N PHE A 220 -2.49 6.78 -16.22
CA PHE A 220 -2.23 5.52 -15.52
C PHE A 220 -3.50 4.72 -15.20
N GLY A 221 -4.63 5.37 -14.95
CA GLY A 221 -5.93 4.72 -14.79
C GLY A 221 -6.37 3.99 -16.07
N ASN A 222 -6.36 4.69 -17.21
CA ASN A 222 -6.73 4.12 -18.51
C ASN A 222 -5.74 3.03 -18.94
N LEU A 223 -4.44 3.25 -18.67
CA LEU A 223 -3.40 2.24 -18.90
C LEU A 223 -3.70 0.93 -18.14
N ARG A 224 -4.10 1.03 -16.87
CA ARG A 224 -4.50 -0.13 -16.06
C ARG A 224 -5.70 -0.85 -16.68
N GLU A 225 -6.75 -0.11 -17.02
CA GLU A 225 -7.98 -0.67 -17.59
C GLU A 225 -7.72 -1.38 -18.92
N HIS A 226 -6.92 -0.78 -19.80
CA HIS A 226 -6.53 -1.38 -21.07
C HIS A 226 -5.69 -2.66 -20.89
N MET A 227 -4.79 -2.69 -19.89
CA MET A 227 -4.00 -3.90 -19.59
C MET A 227 -4.87 -5.08 -19.13
N SER A 228 -5.96 -4.81 -18.41
CA SER A 228 -6.89 -5.84 -17.92
C SER A 228 -8.01 -6.20 -18.89
N SER A 229 -8.15 -5.51 -20.03
CA SER A 229 -9.27 -5.69 -20.96
C SER A 229 -8.87 -5.94 -22.42
N CYS A 230 -8.38 -4.92 -23.13
CA CYS A 230 -8.24 -4.94 -24.59
C CYS A 230 -6.80 -4.92 -25.11
N CYS A 231 -5.82 -4.50 -24.30
CA CYS A 231 -4.41 -4.31 -24.69
C CYS A 231 -3.43 -5.24 -23.96
N THR A 232 -3.95 -6.25 -23.26
CA THR A 232 -3.20 -7.26 -22.50
C THR A 232 -1.99 -7.78 -23.31
N GLU A 233 -2.23 -8.36 -24.48
CA GLU A 233 -1.19 -8.92 -25.36
C GLU A 233 -0.11 -7.91 -25.79
N CYS A 234 -0.45 -6.61 -25.89
CA CYS A 234 0.53 -5.57 -26.25
C CYS A 234 1.58 -5.40 -25.16
N VAL A 235 1.17 -5.46 -23.89
CA VAL A 235 2.04 -5.24 -22.75
C VAL A 235 2.91 -6.45 -22.47
N TYR A 236 2.36 -7.66 -22.58
CA TYR A 236 3.12 -8.90 -22.41
C TYR A 236 4.11 -9.17 -23.55
N GLY A 237 3.90 -8.57 -24.73
CA GLY A 237 4.82 -8.72 -25.85
C GLY A 237 6.09 -7.86 -25.76
N LEU A 238 6.19 -6.92 -24.82
CA LEU A 238 7.29 -5.94 -24.81
C LEU A 238 8.65 -6.61 -24.56
N PRO A 239 9.62 -6.50 -25.48
CA PRO A 239 10.92 -7.14 -25.33
C PRO A 239 11.73 -6.54 -24.17
N GLY A 240 12.24 -7.38 -23.26
CA GLY A 240 13.17 -6.96 -22.20
C GLY A 240 12.51 -6.27 -21.00
N GLU A 241 11.17 -6.27 -20.94
CA GLU A 241 10.41 -5.66 -19.85
C GLU A 241 9.68 -6.73 -19.05
N ASP A 242 9.70 -6.57 -17.72
CA ASP A 242 8.89 -7.38 -16.82
C ASP A 242 7.53 -6.67 -16.60
N PRO A 243 6.40 -7.25 -17.04
CA PRO A 243 5.07 -6.65 -16.93
C PRO A 243 4.68 -6.31 -15.48
N ARG A 244 5.30 -6.96 -14.47
CA ARG A 244 5.11 -6.63 -13.05
C ARG A 244 5.53 -5.20 -12.73
N HIS A 245 6.52 -4.65 -13.44
CA HIS A 245 6.95 -3.27 -13.24
C HIS A 245 5.88 -2.27 -13.69
N VAL A 246 5.27 -2.47 -14.86
CA VAL A 246 4.18 -1.61 -15.36
C VAL A 246 2.94 -1.73 -14.46
N TYR A 247 2.64 -2.94 -13.97
CA TYR A 247 1.58 -3.17 -13.00
C TYR A 247 1.84 -2.45 -11.66
N ARG A 248 3.05 -2.55 -11.11
CA ARG A 248 3.42 -1.90 -9.84
C ARG A 248 3.36 -0.37 -9.97
N MET A 249 3.84 0.13 -11.10
CA MET A 249 3.83 1.56 -11.43
C MET A 249 2.40 2.14 -11.43
N THR A 250 1.48 1.50 -12.16
CA THR A 250 0.06 1.89 -12.17
C THR A 250 -0.58 1.78 -10.79
N SER A 251 -0.20 0.78 -9.96
CA SER A 251 -0.73 0.64 -8.58
C SER A 251 -0.44 1.86 -7.73
N ASN A 252 0.81 2.35 -7.72
CA ASN A 252 1.22 3.47 -6.88
C ASN A 252 0.39 4.73 -7.15
N VAL A 253 0.10 5.01 -8.42
CA VAL A 253 -0.72 6.17 -8.81
C VAL A 253 -2.18 5.97 -8.42
N ILE A 254 -2.73 4.77 -8.64
CA ILE A 254 -4.10 4.43 -8.26
C ILE A 254 -4.30 4.54 -6.75
N ASP A 255 -3.32 4.14 -5.94
CA ASP A 255 -3.38 4.25 -4.48
C ASP A 255 -3.52 5.70 -4.01
N PHE A 256 -2.75 6.64 -4.59
CA PHE A 256 -2.91 8.06 -4.27
C PHE A 256 -4.30 8.60 -4.66
N VAL A 257 -4.85 8.17 -5.79
CA VAL A 257 -6.20 8.55 -6.22
C VAL A 257 -7.26 7.99 -5.27
N ALA A 258 -7.13 6.72 -4.88
CA ALA A 258 -8.03 6.08 -3.93
C ALA A 258 -8.01 6.78 -2.57
N ALA A 259 -6.82 7.14 -2.08
CA ALA A 259 -6.65 7.87 -0.83
C ALA A 259 -7.30 9.26 -0.88
N LYS A 260 -7.21 9.97 -2.01
CA LYS A 260 -7.89 11.27 -2.21
C LYS A 260 -9.41 11.12 -2.19
N ASN A 261 -9.94 10.13 -2.93
CA ASN A 261 -11.38 9.87 -2.96
C ASN A 261 -11.93 9.50 -1.58
N LYS A 262 -11.17 8.75 -0.78
CA LYS A 262 -11.51 8.40 0.60
C LYS A 262 -11.44 9.60 1.55
N LEU A 263 -10.41 10.44 1.41
CA LEU A 263 -10.29 11.68 2.16
C LEU A 263 -11.53 12.57 1.99
N ASP A 264 -12.05 12.70 0.76
CA ASP A 264 -13.24 13.50 0.47
C ASP A 264 -14.54 12.91 1.06
N GLN A 265 -14.55 11.61 1.37
CA GLN A 265 -15.68 10.90 1.99
C GLN A 265 -15.61 10.86 3.52
N GLY A 266 -14.47 11.20 4.11
CA GLY A 266 -14.17 10.99 5.52
C GLY A 266 -13.48 9.64 5.78
N GLN A 267 -12.34 9.65 6.44
CA GLN A 267 -11.57 8.45 6.81
C GLN A 267 -10.84 8.63 8.15
N HIS A 268 -10.65 7.52 8.87
CA HIS A 268 -9.75 7.49 10.02
C HIS A 268 -8.29 7.39 9.55
N LEU A 269 -7.33 7.54 10.46
CA LEU A 269 -5.90 7.46 10.13
C LEU A 269 -5.43 6.02 9.82
N ILE A 270 -6.20 5.01 10.23
CA ILE A 270 -5.75 3.62 10.12
C ILE A 270 -5.78 3.13 8.65
N GLU A 271 -6.73 3.63 7.87
CA GLU A 271 -6.90 3.32 6.46
C GLU A 271 -5.69 3.77 5.61
N PRO A 272 -5.25 5.04 5.64
CA PRO A 272 -4.04 5.44 4.93
C PRO A 272 -2.78 4.77 5.49
N LEU A 273 -2.70 4.50 6.80
CA LEU A 273 -1.57 3.76 7.38
C LEU A 273 -1.40 2.38 6.75
N LEU A 274 -2.50 1.64 6.61
CA LEU A 274 -2.48 0.33 5.97
C LEU A 274 -2.21 0.43 4.48
N GLN A 275 -2.77 1.46 3.84
CA GLN A 275 -2.55 1.68 2.42
C GLN A 275 -1.11 2.05 2.07
N PHE A 276 -0.42 2.77 2.95
CA PHE A 276 0.90 3.30 2.67
C PHE A 276 2.01 2.71 3.55
N ASN A 277 1.77 1.63 4.30
CA ASN A 277 2.77 1.01 5.19
C ASN A 277 4.04 0.53 4.46
N TRP A 278 3.97 0.27 3.17
CA TRP A 278 5.13 -0.09 2.34
C TRP A 278 6.08 1.08 2.06
N LYS A 279 5.63 2.32 2.29
CA LYS A 279 6.45 3.50 2.10
C LYS A 279 7.50 3.60 3.21
N LYS A 280 8.68 4.04 2.80
CA LYS A 280 9.88 4.16 3.61
C LYS A 280 9.85 5.46 4.42
N ALA A 281 10.44 5.37 5.60
CA ALA A 281 10.68 6.48 6.51
C ALA A 281 12.05 6.26 7.18
N THR A 282 12.84 7.33 7.34
CA THR A 282 14.12 7.25 8.04
C THR A 282 13.89 7.13 9.55
N ASP A 283 13.01 7.97 10.10
CA ASP A 283 12.47 7.78 11.44
C ASP A 283 11.17 6.96 11.34
N PRO A 284 11.04 5.81 12.02
CA PRO A 284 9.82 5.01 11.96
C PRO A 284 8.54 5.75 12.39
N ARG A 285 8.63 6.80 13.23
CA ARG A 285 7.48 7.62 13.64
C ARG A 285 6.84 8.36 12.47
N ASP A 286 7.63 8.69 11.45
CA ASP A 286 7.13 9.38 10.25
C ASP A 286 6.20 8.50 9.42
N LYS A 287 6.16 7.17 9.62
CA LYS A 287 5.10 6.35 9.04
C LYS A 287 3.71 6.78 9.51
N ILE A 288 3.61 7.34 10.72
CA ILE A 288 2.38 7.89 11.28
C ILE A 288 2.28 9.40 11.01
N TYR A 289 3.31 10.17 11.39
CA TYR A 289 3.28 11.63 11.24
C TYR A 289 3.15 12.06 9.77
N GLY A 290 3.80 11.29 8.89
CA GLY A 290 3.74 11.41 7.45
C GLY A 290 2.36 11.14 6.85
N LEU A 291 1.32 10.81 7.62
CA LEU A 291 -0.03 10.57 7.13
C LEU A 291 -1.12 11.30 7.96
N LEU A 292 -0.76 12.04 9.01
CA LEU A 292 -1.72 12.72 9.90
C LEU A 292 -2.67 13.66 9.16
N GLY A 293 -2.22 14.31 8.08
CA GLY A 293 -3.04 15.21 7.28
C GLY A 293 -4.18 14.52 6.51
N LEU A 294 -4.16 13.19 6.41
CA LEU A 294 -5.14 12.39 5.66
C LEU A 294 -6.37 11.97 6.48
N GLN A 295 -6.43 12.28 7.78
CA GLN A 295 -7.65 12.07 8.55
C GLN A 295 -8.69 13.15 8.22
N SER A 296 -9.95 12.75 8.03
CA SER A 296 -11.04 13.68 7.68
C SER A 296 -12.40 13.14 8.14
N GLY A 297 -13.34 14.04 8.47
CA GLY A 297 -14.74 13.70 8.76
C GLY A 297 -14.99 12.89 10.04
N ARG A 298 -13.94 12.36 10.68
CA ARG A 298 -13.97 11.62 11.95
C ARG A 298 -13.20 12.38 13.03
N ARG A 299 -13.35 11.93 14.28
CA ARG A 299 -12.56 12.45 15.41
C ARG A 299 -11.06 12.30 15.08
N PRO A 300 -10.26 13.38 15.14
CA PRO A 300 -8.82 13.28 14.94
C PRO A 300 -8.18 12.38 16.00
N THR A 301 -7.14 11.65 15.60
CA THR A 301 -6.34 10.89 16.56
C THR A 301 -5.66 11.83 17.56
N PRO A 302 -5.46 11.44 18.83
CA PRO A 302 -4.71 12.24 19.80
C PRO A 302 -3.20 12.21 19.55
N VAL A 303 -2.72 11.40 18.59
CA VAL A 303 -1.30 11.30 18.26
C VAL A 303 -0.82 12.60 17.62
N MET A 304 0.15 13.24 18.27
CA MET A 304 0.86 14.42 17.77
C MET A 304 2.31 14.06 17.46
N PRO A 305 2.97 14.79 16.54
CA PRO A 305 4.41 14.65 16.33
C PRO A 305 5.17 14.85 17.65
N ASP A 306 5.95 13.86 18.04
CA ASP A 306 6.87 13.93 19.17
C ASP A 306 8.04 12.97 18.96
N TYR A 307 9.15 13.52 18.45
CA TYR A 307 10.37 12.76 18.20
C TYR A 307 11.12 12.33 19.49
N ALA A 308 10.74 12.87 20.66
CA ALA A 308 11.28 12.46 21.95
C ALA A 308 10.55 11.26 22.55
N ALA A 309 9.29 11.00 22.14
CA ALA A 309 8.50 9.87 22.63
C ALA A 309 9.03 8.53 22.10
N SER A 310 8.84 7.46 22.89
CA SER A 310 9.23 6.12 22.45
C SER A 310 8.31 5.61 21.34
N LEU A 311 8.80 4.71 20.50
CA LEU A 311 7.98 4.07 19.46
C LEU A 311 6.82 3.27 20.09
N GLN A 312 7.09 2.61 21.22
CA GLN A 312 6.08 1.85 21.95
C GLN A 312 4.91 2.73 22.39
N ASP A 313 5.19 3.92 22.96
CA ASP A 313 4.15 4.83 23.44
C ASP A 313 3.29 5.34 22.28
N ILE A 314 3.92 5.75 21.18
CA ILE A 314 3.21 6.28 20.01
C ILE A 314 2.32 5.21 19.38
N PHE A 315 2.85 4.00 19.16
CA PHE A 315 2.11 2.93 18.51
C PHE A 315 0.98 2.41 19.40
N THR A 316 1.23 2.28 20.71
CA THR A 316 0.22 1.85 21.69
C THR A 316 -0.88 2.88 21.85
N SER A 317 -0.53 4.18 21.88
CA SER A 317 -1.51 5.26 21.93
C SER A 317 -2.40 5.27 20.69
N LEU A 318 -1.82 5.08 19.50
CA LEU A 318 -2.59 4.99 18.25
C LEU A 318 -3.53 3.78 18.24
N ALA A 319 -3.02 2.59 18.57
CA ALA A 319 -3.83 1.36 18.61
C ALA A 319 -4.97 1.46 19.62
N THR A 320 -4.70 2.07 20.79
CA THR A 320 -5.71 2.33 21.83
C THR A 320 -6.82 3.26 21.31
N ASP A 321 -6.45 4.33 20.61
CA ASP A 321 -7.41 5.27 20.03
C ASP A 321 -8.27 4.62 18.95
N VAL A 322 -7.67 3.80 18.08
CA VAL A 322 -8.38 3.02 17.06
C VAL A 322 -9.43 2.10 17.72
N ILE A 323 -9.03 1.32 18.73
CA ILE A 323 -9.95 0.40 19.45
C ILE A 323 -11.11 1.17 20.11
N LYS A 324 -10.83 2.34 20.69
CA LYS A 324 -11.84 3.15 21.39
C LYS A 324 -12.80 3.92 20.47
N THR A 325 -12.46 4.09 19.20
CA THR A 325 -13.21 4.96 18.27
C THR A 325 -13.88 4.23 17.13
N GLN A 326 -13.44 3.01 16.82
CA GLN A 326 -13.95 2.26 15.67
C GLN A 326 -15.02 1.23 16.04
N ASP A 327 -15.28 0.96 17.32
CA ASP A 327 -16.20 -0.08 17.81
C ASP A 327 -15.80 -1.53 17.38
N TRP A 328 -14.53 -1.77 17.03
CA TRP A 328 -13.99 -3.12 16.78
C TRP A 328 -12.46 -3.18 16.90
N LEU A 329 -11.93 -4.41 16.96
CA LEU A 329 -10.52 -4.73 17.21
C LEU A 329 -9.62 -4.68 15.96
N VAL A 330 -9.68 -3.58 15.20
CA VAL A 330 -8.89 -3.34 13.97
C VAL A 330 -7.44 -3.76 14.07
N PRO A 331 -6.70 -3.41 15.14
CA PRO A 331 -5.29 -3.73 15.23
C PRO A 331 -5.00 -5.24 15.18
N LEU A 332 -5.93 -6.07 15.67
CA LEU A 332 -5.81 -7.53 15.66
C LEU A 332 -6.05 -8.14 14.27
N CYS A 333 -6.75 -7.42 13.41
CA CYS A 333 -7.05 -7.80 12.03
C CYS A 333 -5.90 -7.52 11.07
N LEU A 334 -4.77 -7.03 11.57
CA LEU A 334 -3.57 -6.82 10.77
C LEU A 334 -2.70 -8.07 10.83
N ASP A 335 -2.01 -8.39 9.73
CA ASP A 335 -1.01 -9.46 9.73
C ASP A 335 0.23 -8.97 10.51
N LEU A 336 0.16 -9.06 11.84
CA LEU A 336 1.12 -8.47 12.75
C LEU A 336 2.35 -9.37 12.91
N ARG A 337 3.39 -9.08 12.14
CA ARG A 337 4.74 -9.44 12.55
C ARG A 337 5.19 -8.40 13.57
N GLN A 338 5.80 -8.84 14.68
CA GLN A 338 6.36 -7.94 15.68
C GLN A 338 7.85 -8.19 15.82
N GLU A 339 8.66 -7.16 15.56
CA GLU A 339 10.11 -7.18 15.79
C GLU A 339 10.52 -6.17 16.87
N LEU A 340 9.70 -5.14 17.10
CA LEU A 340 9.90 -4.17 18.17
C LEU A 340 9.69 -4.81 19.55
N LYS A 341 10.78 -4.95 20.31
CA LYS A 341 10.75 -5.51 21.67
C LYS A 341 9.95 -4.62 22.63
N GLY A 342 9.17 -5.25 23.49
CA GLY A 342 8.36 -4.57 24.52
C GLY A 342 7.07 -3.95 23.99
N LEU A 343 6.75 -4.13 22.71
CA LEU A 343 5.45 -3.74 22.15
C LEU A 343 4.38 -4.80 22.52
N PRO A 344 3.20 -4.42 23.04
CA PRO A 344 2.12 -5.37 23.32
C PRO A 344 1.67 -6.10 22.05
N SER A 345 1.29 -7.38 22.12
CA SER A 345 1.02 -8.18 20.90
C SER A 345 -0.17 -7.70 20.07
N TRP A 346 -1.11 -6.99 20.69
CA TRP A 346 -2.27 -6.38 20.04
C TRP A 346 -1.96 -5.05 19.34
N VAL A 347 -0.76 -4.49 19.53
CA VAL A 347 -0.34 -3.22 18.93
C VAL A 347 0.43 -3.48 17.63
N PRO A 348 0.09 -2.79 16.51
CA PRO A 348 0.80 -2.97 15.25
C PRO A 348 2.21 -2.40 15.28
N ASP A 349 3.17 -3.17 14.75
CA ASP A 349 4.55 -2.74 14.62
C ASP A 349 4.76 -1.97 13.30
N TRP A 350 4.60 -0.64 13.35
CA TRP A 350 4.77 0.23 12.18
C TRP A 350 6.23 0.41 11.76
N THR A 351 7.21 -0.15 12.48
CA THR A 351 8.59 -0.19 11.98
C THR A 351 8.74 -1.12 10.78
N LEU A 352 7.88 -2.13 10.68
CA LEU A 352 7.91 -3.09 9.60
C LEU A 352 7.29 -2.51 8.34
N THR A 353 7.96 -2.74 7.22
CA THR A 353 7.47 -2.34 5.90
C THR A 353 6.87 -3.56 5.23
N ALA A 354 5.63 -3.43 4.74
CA ALA A 354 4.99 -4.51 4.01
C ALA A 354 5.88 -4.92 2.81
N THR A 355 6.24 -6.20 2.72
CA THR A 355 7.09 -6.74 1.64
C THR A 355 6.32 -7.15 0.39
N ASN A 356 4.99 -7.13 0.46
CA ASN A 356 4.09 -7.62 -0.59
C ASN A 356 3.42 -6.47 -1.34
N PRO A 357 2.79 -6.72 -2.51
CA PRO A 357 2.00 -5.75 -3.22
C PRO A 357 0.84 -5.38 -2.32
N VAL A 358 0.93 -4.15 -1.88
CA VAL A 358 0.09 -3.45 -0.91
C VAL A 358 -1.39 -3.61 -1.17
N PHE A 359 -1.74 -3.69 -2.45
CA PHE A 359 -3.09 -4.00 -2.92
C PHE A 359 -3.70 -5.22 -2.20
N TYR A 360 -2.94 -6.28 -1.97
CA TYR A 360 -3.47 -7.49 -1.34
C TYR A 360 -3.68 -7.34 0.17
N SER A 361 -2.81 -6.61 0.87
CA SER A 361 -2.95 -6.39 2.32
C SER A 361 -4.15 -5.49 2.63
N ILE A 362 -4.35 -4.41 1.86
CA ILE A 362 -5.55 -3.57 1.97
C ILE A 362 -6.78 -4.38 1.54
N SER A 363 -6.72 -5.12 0.44
CA SER A 363 -7.87 -5.89 -0.03
C SER A 363 -8.28 -6.94 1.01
N ARG A 364 -7.33 -7.68 1.59
CA ARG A 364 -7.58 -8.60 2.70
C ARG A 364 -8.22 -7.90 3.89
N PHE A 365 -7.66 -6.75 4.27
CA PHE A 365 -8.23 -5.93 5.34
C PHE A 365 -9.66 -5.51 5.01
N THR A 366 -9.97 -5.03 3.80
CA THR A 366 -11.36 -4.72 3.41
C THR A 366 -12.28 -5.93 3.43
N TRP A 367 -11.77 -7.14 3.21
CA TRP A 367 -12.56 -8.36 3.34
C TRP A 367 -12.91 -8.64 4.80
N THR A 368 -12.09 -8.25 5.78
CA THR A 368 -12.41 -8.49 7.19
C THR A 368 -13.74 -7.86 7.59
N TRP A 369 -14.12 -6.71 7.00
CA TRP A 369 -15.43 -6.08 7.24
C TRP A 369 -16.63 -6.80 6.62
N SER A 370 -16.39 -7.76 5.73
CA SER A 370 -17.47 -8.51 5.09
C SER A 370 -17.87 -9.75 5.88
N TYR A 371 -17.20 -10.05 7.00
CA TYR A 371 -17.50 -11.16 7.90
C TYR A 371 -18.11 -10.64 9.21
N SER A 372 -18.80 -11.53 9.93
CA SER A 372 -19.43 -11.25 11.22
C SER A 372 -19.15 -12.37 12.22
N ALA A 373 -17.89 -12.74 12.42
CA ALA A 373 -17.53 -13.90 13.24
C ALA A 373 -18.00 -13.80 14.70
N ALA A 374 -17.91 -12.60 15.29
CA ALA A 374 -18.43 -12.35 16.64
C ALA A 374 -19.96 -12.24 16.69
N ASP A 375 -20.61 -11.86 15.59
CA ASP A 375 -22.04 -11.57 15.52
C ASP A 375 -22.52 -10.67 16.69
N GLU A 376 -23.35 -11.18 17.60
CA GLU A 376 -23.84 -10.44 18.78
C GLU A 376 -22.91 -10.52 20.02
N LEU A 377 -21.72 -11.15 19.91
CA LEU A 377 -20.79 -11.28 21.03
C LEU A 377 -20.13 -9.94 21.38
N GLU A 378 -20.50 -9.38 22.54
CA GLU A 378 -19.89 -8.15 23.07
C GLU A 378 -18.48 -8.38 23.64
N GLY A 379 -17.52 -7.58 23.17
CA GLY A 379 -16.10 -7.70 23.55
C GLY A 379 -15.80 -7.22 24.97
N ASN A 380 -16.61 -6.33 25.56
CA ASN A 380 -16.38 -5.78 26.91
C ASN A 380 -14.92 -5.30 27.12
N ILE A 381 -14.41 -4.57 26.11
CA ILE A 381 -13.00 -4.29 25.93
C ILE A 381 -12.46 -3.34 27.01
N THR A 382 -11.37 -3.72 27.67
CA THR A 382 -10.63 -2.84 28.59
C THR A 382 -9.12 -2.97 28.36
N ILE A 383 -8.38 -1.87 28.50
CA ILE A 383 -6.91 -1.86 28.47
C ILE A 383 -6.46 -1.39 29.85
N ASP A 384 -5.68 -2.22 30.56
CA ASP A 384 -5.18 -1.89 31.89
C ASP A 384 -3.87 -1.10 31.87
N GLY A 385 -3.34 -0.76 33.05
CA GLY A 385 -2.15 0.08 33.19
C GLY A 385 -0.85 -0.55 32.68
N ASP A 386 -0.84 -1.88 32.48
CA ASP A 386 0.31 -2.62 31.97
C ASP A 386 0.21 -2.86 30.45
N ASN A 387 -0.70 -2.14 29.77
CA ASN A 387 -1.04 -2.29 28.35
C ASN A 387 -1.59 -3.69 28.00
N VAL A 388 -2.26 -4.37 28.92
CA VAL A 388 -2.92 -5.65 28.65
C VAL A 388 -4.34 -5.40 28.13
N LEU A 389 -4.61 -5.91 26.93
CA LEU A 389 -5.93 -5.86 26.31
C LEU A 389 -6.78 -7.01 26.84
N ASN A 390 -7.87 -6.67 27.52
CA ASN A 390 -8.85 -7.60 28.05
C ASN A 390 -10.09 -7.57 27.16
N VAL A 391 -10.53 -8.74 26.69
CA VAL A 391 -11.69 -8.88 25.81
C VAL A 391 -12.41 -10.21 26.07
N SER A 392 -13.74 -10.22 26.00
CA SER A 392 -14.55 -11.43 26.03
C SER A 392 -14.44 -12.20 24.72
N GLY A 393 -14.32 -13.53 24.78
CA GLY A 393 -14.20 -14.34 23.58
C GLY A 393 -14.53 -15.81 23.79
N ILE A 394 -14.63 -16.54 22.68
CA ILE A 394 -14.86 -17.98 22.61
C ILE A 394 -13.59 -18.64 22.06
N ARG A 395 -12.99 -19.55 22.84
CA ARG A 395 -11.90 -20.42 22.38
C ARG A 395 -12.49 -21.56 21.55
N VAL A 396 -12.41 -21.44 20.22
CA VAL A 396 -13.01 -22.39 19.28
C VAL A 396 -12.30 -23.74 19.35
N ASP A 397 -11.00 -23.74 19.08
CA ASP A 397 -10.16 -24.94 19.10
C ASP A 397 -8.65 -24.62 19.01
N ASP A 398 -7.80 -25.64 19.11
CA ASP A 398 -6.36 -25.52 18.87
C ASP A 398 -5.86 -26.28 17.63
N PHE A 399 -4.75 -25.78 17.08
CA PHE A 399 -4.13 -26.25 15.86
C PHE A 399 -3.50 -27.63 16.07
N SER A 400 -3.96 -28.62 15.31
CA SER A 400 -3.34 -29.95 15.28
C SER A 400 -2.24 -30.04 14.22
N GLU A 401 -2.46 -29.43 13.05
CA GLU A 401 -1.55 -29.50 11.91
C GLU A 401 -1.47 -28.15 11.17
N ILE A 402 -0.29 -27.85 10.60
CA ILE A 402 -0.04 -26.62 9.84
C ILE A 402 0.73 -26.96 8.56
N GLY A 403 0.24 -26.47 7.42
CA GLY A 403 0.84 -26.62 6.10
C GLY A 403 2.02 -25.67 5.85
N GLU A 404 2.64 -25.76 4.67
CA GLU A 404 3.70 -24.84 4.27
C GLU A 404 3.17 -23.39 4.08
N ALA A 405 4.03 -22.39 4.18
CA ALA A 405 3.67 -20.99 3.91
C ALA A 405 3.63 -20.69 2.41
N TYR A 406 2.56 -20.00 1.99
CA TYR A 406 2.42 -19.47 0.63
C TYR A 406 3.05 -18.07 0.55
N GLU A 407 4.10 -17.92 -0.25
CA GLU A 407 4.88 -16.68 -0.36
C GLU A 407 4.97 -16.21 -1.81
N MET A 408 4.89 -14.89 -2.03
CA MET A 408 4.85 -14.33 -3.39
C MET A 408 6.18 -14.42 -4.14
N MET A 409 7.30 -14.36 -3.42
CA MET A 409 8.65 -14.33 -4.01
C MET A 409 9.10 -15.70 -4.56
N LYS A 410 8.34 -16.75 -4.25
CA LYS A 410 8.52 -18.09 -4.80
C LYS A 410 8.15 -18.11 -6.28
N ASP A 411 8.87 -18.90 -7.06
CA ASP A 411 8.48 -19.12 -8.45
C ASP A 411 7.15 -19.90 -8.51
N CYS A 412 6.59 -20.00 -9.70
CA CYS A 412 5.29 -20.63 -9.85
C CYS A 412 5.31 -22.13 -9.50
N ALA A 413 6.44 -22.81 -9.69
CA ALA A 413 6.58 -24.23 -9.36
C ALA A 413 6.59 -24.42 -7.84
N ASP A 414 7.27 -23.54 -7.12
CA ASP A 414 7.26 -23.49 -5.66
C ASP A 414 5.86 -23.17 -5.11
N GLN A 415 5.11 -22.26 -5.73
CA GLN A 415 3.72 -21.97 -5.35
C GLN A 415 2.80 -23.18 -5.58
N LEU A 416 2.97 -23.88 -6.70
CA LEU A 416 2.26 -25.13 -6.97
C LEU A 416 2.63 -26.21 -5.96
N ALA A 417 3.90 -26.31 -5.56
CA ALA A 417 4.35 -27.26 -4.55
C ALA A 417 3.69 -27.01 -3.18
N VAL A 418 3.58 -25.75 -2.75
CA VAL A 418 2.84 -25.39 -1.52
C VAL A 418 1.39 -25.87 -1.62
N PHE A 419 0.73 -25.61 -2.74
CA PHE A 419 -0.65 -26.03 -2.96
C PHE A 419 -0.82 -27.57 -2.93
N GLN A 420 0.09 -28.31 -3.57
CA GLN A 420 0.09 -29.77 -3.54
C GLN A 420 0.36 -30.32 -2.13
N SER A 421 1.22 -29.65 -1.35
CA SER A 421 1.46 -30.00 0.05
C SER A 421 0.19 -29.87 0.89
N TRP A 422 -0.63 -28.85 0.61
CA TRP A 422 -1.90 -28.60 1.30
C TRP A 422 -2.97 -29.62 0.93
N LYS A 423 -3.07 -30.02 -0.34
CA LYS A 423 -3.92 -31.14 -0.76
C LYS A 423 -3.55 -32.45 -0.07
N THR A 424 -2.24 -32.71 0.05
CA THR A 424 -1.71 -33.89 0.72
C THR A 424 -2.03 -33.87 2.22
N MET A 425 -1.87 -32.71 2.87
CA MET A 425 -2.17 -32.51 4.29
C MET A 425 -3.65 -32.79 4.62
N THR A 426 -4.57 -32.43 3.73
CA THR A 426 -6.01 -32.70 3.91
C THR A 426 -6.44 -34.07 3.43
N ASP A 427 -5.55 -34.84 2.78
CA ASP A 427 -5.85 -36.10 2.10
C ASP A 427 -7.03 -35.96 1.12
N LEU A 428 -7.03 -34.84 0.39
CA LEU A 428 -8.18 -34.39 -0.41
C LEU A 428 -8.58 -35.40 -1.49
N ASP A 429 -7.61 -36.08 -2.09
CA ASP A 429 -7.85 -37.04 -3.19
C ASP A 429 -8.62 -38.28 -2.71
N ASN A 430 -8.49 -38.66 -1.44
CA ASN A 430 -9.16 -39.83 -0.87
C ASN A 430 -10.40 -39.46 -0.05
N ARG A 431 -10.41 -38.27 0.55
CA ARG A 431 -11.40 -37.83 1.53
C ARG A 431 -12.25 -36.65 1.08
N GLY A 432 -12.12 -36.21 -0.17
CA GLY A 432 -12.81 -35.04 -0.71
C GLY A 432 -14.33 -35.08 -0.53
N GLU A 433 -14.93 -36.27 -0.64
CA GLU A 433 -16.38 -36.51 -0.50
C GLU A 433 -16.83 -36.74 0.95
N ASP A 434 -15.91 -36.78 1.91
CA ASP A 434 -16.27 -36.90 3.33
C ASP A 434 -17.10 -35.68 3.76
N GLU A 435 -18.07 -35.89 4.65
CA GLU A 435 -18.86 -34.82 5.25
C GLU A 435 -17.96 -33.89 6.10
N TYR A 436 -18.02 -32.60 5.83
CA TYR A 436 -17.30 -31.59 6.60
C TYR A 436 -18.10 -31.15 7.84
N ILE A 437 -17.42 -30.76 8.92
CA ILE A 437 -18.03 -30.51 10.25
C ILE A 437 -19.14 -29.43 10.23
N SER A 438 -19.03 -28.42 9.36
CA SER A 438 -20.06 -27.38 9.19
C SER A 438 -21.01 -27.63 8.03
N GLY A 439 -21.05 -28.86 7.51
CA GLY A 439 -21.84 -29.26 6.34
C GLY A 439 -21.11 -29.13 5.01
N GLY A 440 -21.63 -29.80 3.99
CA GLY A 440 -20.97 -29.94 2.68
C GLY A 440 -19.87 -31.00 2.68
N THR A 441 -19.04 -31.02 1.64
CA THR A 441 -17.92 -31.96 1.54
C THR A 441 -16.59 -31.33 1.96
N LEU A 442 -15.62 -32.14 2.38
CA LEU A 442 -14.27 -31.68 2.70
C LEU A 442 -13.63 -30.92 1.51
N GLU A 443 -13.90 -31.39 0.30
CA GLU A 443 -13.45 -30.73 -0.91
C GLU A 443 -14.01 -29.31 -1.04
N GLN A 444 -15.31 -29.13 -0.87
CA GLN A 444 -15.93 -27.80 -0.89
C GLN A 444 -15.33 -26.87 0.18
N ALA A 445 -15.12 -27.40 1.39
CA ALA A 445 -14.51 -26.66 2.49
C ALA A 445 -13.07 -26.23 2.16
N PHE A 446 -12.26 -27.12 1.56
CA PHE A 446 -10.91 -26.82 1.12
C PHE A 446 -10.88 -25.68 0.12
N TRP A 447 -11.72 -25.72 -0.92
CA TRP A 447 -11.72 -24.69 -1.95
C TRP A 447 -12.25 -23.35 -1.48
N ARG A 448 -13.31 -23.33 -0.65
CA ARG A 448 -13.74 -22.09 0.00
C ARG A 448 -12.62 -21.51 0.87
N THR A 449 -11.85 -22.36 1.54
CA THR A 449 -10.69 -21.93 2.35
C THR A 449 -9.58 -21.29 1.53
N MET A 450 -9.31 -21.77 0.31
CA MET A 450 -8.30 -21.20 -0.61
C MET A 450 -8.61 -19.77 -1.07
N PHE A 451 -9.83 -19.31 -0.83
CA PHE A 451 -10.33 -18.00 -1.22
C PHE A 451 -10.90 -17.22 -0.02
N ALA A 452 -10.76 -17.76 1.20
CA ALA A 452 -11.41 -17.24 2.40
C ALA A 452 -12.93 -17.00 2.19
N ASP A 453 -13.58 -17.81 1.35
CA ASP A 453 -14.98 -17.66 0.93
C ASP A 453 -15.33 -16.29 0.32
N ARG A 454 -14.37 -15.63 -0.31
CA ARG A 454 -14.56 -14.32 -0.96
C ARG A 454 -14.02 -14.30 -2.38
N PHE A 455 -14.74 -13.59 -3.23
CA PHE A 455 -14.38 -13.31 -4.61
C PHE A 455 -14.32 -11.79 -4.81
N HIS A 456 -13.19 -11.30 -5.31
CA HIS A 456 -12.97 -9.90 -5.63
C HIS A 456 -13.60 -9.61 -6.98
N GLN A 457 -14.68 -8.83 -7.01
CA GLN A 457 -15.32 -8.40 -8.24
C GLN A 457 -15.64 -6.91 -8.13
N ASP A 458 -15.29 -6.11 -9.14
CA ASP A 458 -15.54 -4.66 -9.17
C ASP A 458 -15.04 -3.92 -7.91
N GLN A 459 -13.87 -4.30 -7.40
CA GLN A 459 -13.27 -3.79 -6.16
C GLN A 459 -14.06 -4.04 -4.87
N LYS A 460 -15.01 -4.98 -4.87
CA LYS A 460 -15.76 -5.37 -3.68
C LYS A 460 -15.66 -6.87 -3.43
N PRO A 461 -15.51 -7.30 -2.16
CA PRO A 461 -15.68 -8.70 -1.81
C PRO A 461 -17.15 -9.09 -1.95
N ARG A 462 -17.40 -10.24 -2.57
CA ARG A 462 -18.66 -10.97 -2.45
C ARG A 462 -18.39 -12.41 -2.00
N GLN A 463 -19.38 -13.04 -1.39
CA GLN A 463 -19.28 -14.45 -1.07
C GLN A 463 -19.15 -15.32 -2.33
N LEU A 464 -18.39 -16.42 -2.23
CA LEU A 464 -18.27 -17.41 -3.31
C LEU A 464 -19.58 -18.16 -3.51
N LYS A 465 -19.97 -18.29 -4.78
CA LYS A 465 -21.07 -19.12 -5.26
C LYS A 465 -20.54 -20.47 -5.73
N ALA A 466 -21.42 -21.47 -5.82
CA ALA A 466 -21.07 -22.82 -6.26
C ALA A 466 -20.40 -22.82 -7.65
N ASP A 467 -20.89 -21.99 -8.58
CA ASP A 467 -20.35 -21.90 -9.94
C ASP A 467 -18.94 -21.27 -10.00
N ASP A 468 -18.59 -20.41 -9.02
CA ASP A 468 -17.26 -19.79 -8.97
C ASP A 468 -16.20 -20.86 -8.68
N VAL A 469 -16.50 -21.76 -7.75
CA VAL A 469 -15.59 -22.80 -7.28
C VAL A 469 -15.24 -23.74 -8.44
N THR A 470 -16.21 -24.17 -9.24
CA THR A 470 -15.99 -24.99 -10.45
C THR A 470 -15.13 -24.29 -11.51
N ALA A 471 -15.35 -23.00 -11.76
CA ALA A 471 -14.53 -22.21 -12.70
C ALA A 471 -13.08 -22.01 -12.19
N LEU A 472 -12.88 -22.04 -10.87
CA LEU A 472 -11.57 -21.93 -10.21
C LEU A 472 -10.73 -23.22 -10.34
N TYR A 473 -11.36 -24.40 -10.35
CA TYR A 473 -10.66 -25.65 -10.65
C TYR A 473 -10.07 -25.65 -12.06
N SER A 474 -10.90 -25.28 -13.04
CA SER A 474 -10.45 -25.17 -14.43
C SER A 474 -9.32 -24.14 -14.57
N PHE A 475 -9.37 -23.04 -13.81
CA PHE A 475 -8.30 -22.05 -13.78
C PHE A 475 -6.96 -22.61 -13.28
N LEU A 476 -6.93 -23.45 -12.23
CA LEU A 476 -5.69 -24.02 -11.71
C LEU A 476 -5.10 -25.10 -12.63
N GLU A 477 -5.94 -25.94 -13.23
CA GLU A 477 -5.53 -26.90 -14.26
C GLU A 477 -4.96 -26.19 -15.50
N GLU A 478 -5.63 -25.13 -15.97
CA GLU A 478 -5.12 -24.28 -17.04
C GLU A 478 -3.87 -23.51 -16.64
N THR A 479 -3.72 -23.12 -15.37
CA THR A 479 -2.51 -22.44 -14.86
C THR A 479 -1.30 -23.35 -14.99
N GLU A 480 -1.43 -24.64 -14.71
CA GLU A 480 -0.35 -25.61 -14.93
C GLU A 480 0.09 -25.67 -16.40
N ASP A 481 -0.87 -25.65 -17.32
CA ASP A 481 -0.60 -25.62 -18.77
C ASP A 481 -0.03 -24.28 -19.24
N ARG A 482 -0.49 -23.16 -18.66
CA ARG A 482 0.06 -21.83 -18.90
C ARG A 482 1.47 -21.68 -18.35
N LEU A 483 1.78 -22.32 -17.22
CA LEU A 483 3.12 -22.38 -16.66
C LEU A 483 4.08 -23.15 -17.55
N LYS A 484 3.65 -24.29 -18.08
CA LYS A 484 4.40 -25.04 -19.09
C LYS A 484 4.65 -24.21 -20.36
N LYS A 485 3.72 -23.30 -20.72
CA LYS A 485 3.77 -22.51 -21.95
C LYS A 485 4.50 -21.17 -21.83
N TYR A 486 4.38 -20.47 -20.70
CA TYR A 486 4.85 -19.10 -20.51
C TYR A 486 5.86 -18.96 -19.35
N GLY A 487 6.18 -20.04 -18.63
CA GLY A 487 7.10 -20.00 -17.50
C GLY A 487 6.64 -19.05 -16.39
N ASN A 488 7.58 -18.36 -15.74
CA ASN A 488 7.31 -17.43 -14.63
C ASN A 488 6.46 -16.20 -15.02
N ASP A 489 6.23 -15.96 -16.31
CA ASP A 489 5.42 -14.84 -16.81
C ASP A 489 3.90 -15.13 -16.74
N ALA A 490 3.49 -16.38 -16.46
CA ALA A 490 2.09 -16.80 -16.43
C ALA A 490 1.29 -16.21 -15.26
N LEU A 491 1.94 -15.93 -14.12
CA LEU A 491 1.28 -15.58 -12.86
C LEU A 491 0.81 -14.12 -12.77
N ILE A 492 1.12 -13.31 -13.78
CA ILE A 492 0.76 -11.88 -13.85
C ILE A 492 -0.64 -11.69 -14.44
N CYS A 493 -1.28 -12.76 -14.91
CA CYS A 493 -2.69 -12.75 -15.30
C CYS A 493 -3.60 -12.72 -14.07
N LEU A 494 -3.59 -11.56 -13.41
CA LEU A 494 -4.52 -11.19 -12.36
C LEU A 494 -5.89 -10.96 -12.99
N ASN A 495 -6.58 -12.06 -13.28
CA ASN A 495 -8.03 -12.02 -13.29
C ASN A 495 -8.51 -11.98 -11.82
N ASP A 496 -9.82 -11.78 -11.65
CA ASP A 496 -10.46 -11.70 -10.34
C ASP A 496 -10.20 -12.94 -9.49
N ALA A 497 -10.13 -14.12 -10.10
CA ALA A 497 -9.83 -15.39 -9.45
C ALA A 497 -8.41 -15.46 -8.87
N THR A 498 -7.37 -15.24 -9.68
CA THR A 498 -5.98 -15.23 -9.21
C THR A 498 -5.78 -14.21 -8.09
N SER A 499 -6.38 -13.02 -8.26
CA SER A 499 -6.30 -11.95 -7.27
C SER A 499 -6.95 -12.37 -5.95
N SER A 500 -8.15 -12.95 -6.00
CA SER A 500 -8.88 -13.42 -4.81
C SER A 500 -8.11 -14.50 -4.06
N HIS A 501 -7.54 -15.47 -4.77
CA HIS A 501 -6.70 -16.49 -4.17
C HIS A 501 -5.50 -15.89 -3.44
N ILE A 502 -4.74 -15.03 -4.12
CA ILE A 502 -3.56 -14.38 -3.55
C ILE A 502 -3.94 -13.53 -2.32
N ILE A 503 -5.05 -12.79 -2.37
CA ILE A 503 -5.58 -12.04 -1.21
C ILE A 503 -5.81 -12.99 -0.03
N ALA A 504 -6.41 -14.16 -0.26
CA ALA A 504 -6.73 -15.11 0.79
C ALA A 504 -5.50 -15.79 1.41
N VAL A 505 -4.50 -16.18 0.60
CA VAL A 505 -3.44 -17.10 1.05
C VAL A 505 -2.03 -16.51 1.14
N LEU A 506 -1.77 -15.33 0.58
CA LEU A 506 -0.42 -14.75 0.60
C LEU A 506 0.07 -14.47 2.03
N ASP A 507 1.29 -14.93 2.36
CA ASP A 507 1.90 -14.86 3.69
C ASP A 507 1.11 -15.62 4.77
N ARG A 508 0.39 -16.68 4.34
CA ARG A 508 -0.44 -17.53 5.21
C ARG A 508 -0.14 -19.00 5.03
N ARG A 509 -0.64 -19.78 5.99
CA ARG A 509 -0.51 -21.25 6.04
C ARG A 509 -1.90 -21.85 6.19
N LEU A 510 -2.16 -22.96 5.50
CA LEU A 510 -3.31 -23.80 5.79
C LEU A 510 -3.16 -24.42 7.19
N PHE A 511 -4.23 -24.50 7.96
CA PHE A 511 -4.25 -25.22 9.22
C PHE A 511 -5.45 -26.15 9.33
N ARG A 512 -5.28 -27.18 10.16
CA ARG A 512 -6.37 -28.03 10.67
C ARG A 512 -6.34 -28.02 12.20
N THR A 513 -7.51 -27.91 12.80
CA THR A 513 -7.69 -27.97 14.26
C THR A 513 -7.98 -29.41 14.72
N ARG A 514 -7.86 -29.68 16.03
CA ARG A 514 -8.13 -31.02 16.61
C ARG A 514 -9.53 -31.54 16.35
N LYS A 515 -10.54 -30.66 16.33
CA LYS A 515 -11.94 -30.97 16.06
C LYS A 515 -12.25 -31.04 14.56
N GLY A 516 -11.27 -30.72 13.69
CA GLY A 516 -11.41 -30.88 12.25
C GLY A 516 -11.73 -29.60 11.46
N TRP A 517 -11.78 -28.43 12.11
CA TRP A 517 -11.92 -27.15 11.40
C TRP A 517 -10.72 -26.88 10.49
N LEU A 518 -11.01 -26.40 9.28
CA LEU A 518 -10.04 -26.03 8.26
C LEU A 518 -10.01 -24.51 8.07
N GLY A 519 -8.82 -23.95 7.87
CA GLY A 519 -8.68 -22.51 7.68
C GLY A 519 -7.30 -22.06 7.20
N VAL A 520 -7.12 -20.75 7.02
CA VAL A 520 -5.83 -20.12 6.74
C VAL A 520 -5.44 -19.12 7.82
N CYS A 521 -4.20 -19.19 8.27
CA CYS A 521 -3.66 -18.45 9.41
C CYS A 521 -2.37 -17.69 9.06
N PRO A 522 -1.95 -16.72 9.87
CA PRO A 522 -0.69 -16.00 9.68
C PRO A 522 0.52 -16.95 9.60
N LYS A 523 1.51 -16.65 8.75
CA LYS A 523 2.68 -17.52 8.54
C LYS A 523 3.49 -17.89 9.78
N MET A 524 3.41 -17.10 10.85
CA MET A 524 4.13 -17.35 12.11
C MET A 524 3.42 -18.33 13.06
N ALA A 525 2.20 -18.77 12.70
CA ALA A 525 1.47 -19.74 13.49
C ALA A 525 2.08 -21.15 13.39
N ALA A 526 1.86 -21.94 14.42
CA ALA A 526 2.40 -23.28 14.65
C ALA A 526 1.35 -24.18 15.33
N ALA A 527 1.58 -25.49 15.31
CA ALA A 527 0.75 -26.44 16.03
C ALA A 527 0.71 -26.09 17.54
N GLY A 528 -0.47 -26.18 18.15
CA GLY A 528 -0.73 -25.75 19.53
C GLY A 528 -1.20 -24.29 19.68
N ASP A 529 -1.12 -23.47 18.64
CA ASP A 529 -1.79 -22.15 18.64
C ASP A 529 -3.33 -22.32 18.59
N GLU A 530 -4.07 -21.30 19.01
CA GLU A 530 -5.51 -21.40 19.24
C GLU A 530 -6.30 -20.43 18.36
N VAL A 531 -7.49 -20.87 17.92
CA VAL A 531 -8.49 -20.02 17.27
C VAL A 531 -9.43 -19.47 18.33
N HIS A 532 -9.56 -18.15 18.35
CA HIS A 532 -10.50 -17.45 19.21
C HIS A 532 -11.43 -16.57 18.37
N VAL A 533 -12.71 -16.55 18.71
CA VAL A 533 -13.64 -15.52 18.28
C VAL A 533 -13.74 -14.51 19.41
N LEU A 534 -13.24 -13.30 19.19
CA LEU A 534 -13.24 -12.22 20.18
C LEU A 534 -14.47 -11.35 19.93
N GLY A 535 -15.14 -10.93 20.99
CA GLY A 535 -16.29 -10.02 20.86
C GLY A 535 -15.88 -8.71 20.20
N ASP A 536 -16.81 -8.12 19.45
CA ASP A 536 -16.58 -6.94 18.59
C ASP A 536 -15.47 -7.13 17.53
N CYS A 537 -15.04 -8.37 17.23
CA CYS A 537 -14.09 -8.66 16.17
C CYS A 537 -14.79 -9.34 14.98
N PRO A 538 -14.69 -8.81 13.75
CA PRO A 538 -15.43 -9.36 12.62
C PRO A 538 -14.87 -10.69 12.11
N VAL A 539 -13.68 -11.09 12.57
CA VAL A 539 -12.97 -12.30 12.12
C VAL A 539 -12.38 -13.06 13.31
N PRO A 540 -12.19 -14.39 13.20
CA PRO A 540 -11.44 -15.14 14.20
C PRO A 540 -9.97 -14.71 14.25
N VAL A 541 -9.35 -14.82 15.43
CA VAL A 541 -7.96 -14.42 15.70
C VAL A 541 -7.17 -15.63 16.20
N VAL A 542 -5.93 -15.75 15.75
CA VAL A 542 -4.99 -16.76 16.23
C VAL A 542 -4.24 -16.23 17.44
N LEU A 543 -4.36 -16.91 18.56
CA LEU A 543 -3.71 -16.59 19.82
C LEU A 543 -2.72 -17.68 20.22
N ARG A 544 -1.56 -17.27 20.70
CA ARG A 544 -0.57 -18.16 21.32
C ARG A 544 -0.58 -17.97 22.83
N ARG A 545 -0.79 -19.06 23.56
CA ARG A 545 -0.66 -19.07 25.03
C ARG A 545 0.77 -18.70 25.43
N VAL A 546 0.89 -17.88 26.46
CA VAL A 546 2.17 -17.57 27.12
C VAL A 546 2.05 -17.83 28.62
N ASP A 547 3.12 -18.33 29.22
CA ASP A 547 3.17 -18.54 30.66
C ASP A 547 3.19 -17.18 31.35
N ALA A 548 2.17 -16.88 32.16
CA ALA A 548 2.15 -15.67 32.97
C ALA A 548 3.26 -15.70 34.03
N GLU A 549 3.82 -14.55 34.38
CA GLU A 549 4.87 -14.44 35.40
C GLU A 549 4.43 -14.96 36.78
N ASP A 550 3.12 -14.89 37.07
CA ASP A 550 2.52 -15.40 38.30
C ASP A 550 2.14 -16.90 38.25
N GLY A 551 2.14 -17.52 37.06
CA GLY A 551 1.78 -18.91 36.82
C GLY A 551 0.30 -19.27 37.10
N GLU A 552 -0.53 -18.30 37.47
CA GLU A 552 -1.94 -18.53 37.84
C GLU A 552 -2.92 -18.11 36.74
N ARG A 553 -2.49 -17.23 35.82
CA ARG A 553 -3.35 -16.66 34.78
C ARG A 553 -2.95 -17.12 33.39
N GLU A 554 -3.94 -17.42 32.55
CA GLU A 554 -3.69 -17.65 31.13
C GLU A 554 -3.58 -16.29 30.42
N GLU A 555 -2.44 -16.06 29.78
CA GLU A 555 -2.17 -14.88 28.95
C GLU A 555 -1.87 -15.29 27.52
N TYR A 556 -2.15 -14.38 26.60
CA TYR A 556 -2.13 -14.66 25.17
C TYR A 556 -1.34 -13.60 24.41
N ARG A 557 -0.63 -14.04 23.38
CA ARG A 557 -0.09 -13.15 22.34
C ARG A 557 -0.89 -13.30 21.06
N VAL A 558 -1.22 -12.19 20.42
CA VAL A 558 -1.86 -12.17 19.10
C VAL A 558 -0.83 -12.50 18.02
N LEU A 559 -1.20 -13.42 17.12
CA LEU A 559 -0.44 -13.69 15.89
C LEU A 559 -1.08 -13.07 14.64
N GLY A 560 -2.36 -12.71 14.72
CA GLY A 560 -3.15 -12.08 13.67
C GLY A 560 -4.46 -12.82 13.37
N HIS A 561 -5.27 -12.27 12.47
CA HIS A 561 -6.55 -12.86 12.08
C HIS A 561 -6.41 -14.13 11.24
N CYS A 562 -7.39 -15.03 11.30
CA CYS A 562 -7.51 -16.19 10.43
C CYS A 562 -8.88 -16.27 9.76
N TYR A 563 -8.93 -17.03 8.67
CA TYR A 563 -10.20 -17.50 8.13
C TYR A 563 -10.40 -18.94 8.60
N VAL A 564 -11.59 -19.28 9.06
CA VAL A 564 -11.99 -20.64 9.49
C VAL A 564 -13.29 -20.97 8.78
N HIS A 565 -13.31 -21.99 7.93
CA HIS A 565 -14.54 -22.30 7.20
C HIS A 565 -15.63 -22.80 8.15
N GLY A 566 -16.76 -22.08 8.17
CA GLY A 566 -17.92 -22.37 9.03
C GLY A 566 -17.93 -21.66 10.39
N ILE A 567 -17.06 -20.65 10.61
CA ILE A 567 -16.96 -19.86 11.85
C ILE A 567 -16.89 -18.34 11.56
N MET A 568 -17.20 -17.90 10.34
CA MET A 568 -17.00 -16.51 9.91
C MET A 568 -18.23 -15.62 10.06
N GLU A 569 -19.39 -16.18 10.40
CA GLU A 569 -20.71 -15.53 10.37
C GLU A 569 -21.54 -15.88 11.62
N GLY A 570 -20.92 -15.82 12.82
CA GLY A 570 -21.59 -15.97 14.12
C GLY A 570 -21.73 -17.39 14.66
N GLU A 571 -21.32 -18.41 13.89
CA GLU A 571 -21.55 -19.83 14.20
C GLU A 571 -20.83 -20.29 15.48
N ALA A 572 -19.80 -19.57 15.93
CA ALA A 572 -19.07 -19.88 17.15
C ALA A 572 -19.96 -19.91 18.40
N SER A 573 -21.02 -19.11 18.43
CA SER A 573 -21.99 -19.08 19.53
C SER A 573 -22.83 -20.37 19.64
N GLU A 574 -23.00 -21.08 18.53
CA GLU A 574 -23.80 -22.31 18.44
C GLU A 574 -23.01 -23.56 18.88
N LEU A 575 -21.68 -23.44 19.05
CA LEU A 575 -20.81 -24.56 19.43
C LEU A 575 -20.96 -25.00 20.90
N GLY A 576 -21.77 -24.30 21.71
CA GLY A 576 -21.95 -24.60 23.13
C GLY A 576 -20.70 -24.37 23.98
N ILE A 577 -19.76 -23.56 23.49
CA ILE A 577 -18.52 -23.19 24.19
C ILE A 577 -18.80 -21.93 25.03
N GLY A 578 -18.39 -21.93 26.29
CA GLY A 578 -18.58 -20.78 27.18
C GLY A 578 -17.75 -19.57 26.78
N VAL A 579 -18.33 -18.37 26.91
CA VAL A 579 -17.61 -17.09 26.78
C VAL A 579 -16.68 -16.92 27.99
N GLN A 580 -15.44 -16.53 27.72
CA GLN A 580 -14.42 -16.31 28.73
C GLN A 580 -13.69 -14.98 28.51
N ARG A 581 -13.07 -14.47 29.57
CA ARG A 581 -12.22 -13.26 29.48
C ARG A 581 -10.84 -13.67 28.99
N ILE A 582 -10.43 -13.12 27.85
CA ILE A 582 -9.13 -13.30 27.24
C ILE A 582 -8.23 -12.12 27.62
N ARG A 583 -7.02 -12.42 28.10
CA ARG A 583 -5.99 -11.43 28.44
C ARG A 583 -4.88 -11.46 27.38
N ILE A 584 -4.72 -10.37 26.65
CA ILE A 584 -3.75 -10.25 25.56
C ILE A 584 -2.64 -9.29 25.97
N VAL A 585 -1.41 -9.80 25.99
CA VAL A 585 -0.20 -9.08 26.44
C VAL A 585 0.69 -8.63 25.29
#